data_AF-C7LQ26-F1
#
_entry.id   AF-C7LQ26-F1
#
_cell.length_a   1.000
_cell.length_b   1.000
_cell.length_c   1.000
_cell.angle_alpha   90.00
_cell.angle_beta   90.00
_cell.angle_gamma   90.00
#
_symmetry.space_group_name_H-M   'P 1'
#
loop_
_entity.id
_entity.type
_entity.pdbx_description
1 polymer ?
#
loop_
_entity_poly.entity_id
_entity_poly.type
_entity_poly.pdbx_seq_one_letter_code
_entity_poly.pdbx_strand_id
1 'polypeptide(L)'
;MSTSLFQYGSLLGKIKSRIRSAQAKAALSANAEMIAMYWDIGRMIHNRQVEEGWGAGVIPRLAADLKNELPEVKGFSERNLKYMIRFAREYGTDLEDGFLSSRAIVQQPAALFAEGDDRGPIVQQVAAQSEMPLAVILGLPWFHHIALFEKINN
;
A
#
# COMPACT_ATOMS: atom_id res chain seq x y z
N MET A 1 10.82 -47.59 -13.84
CA MET A 1 10.68 -46.89 -12.54
C MET A 1 11.23 -45.45 -12.57
N SER A 2 12.32 -45.16 -13.29
CA SER A 2 12.95 -43.82 -13.31
C SER A 2 12.08 -42.67 -13.84
N THR A 3 11.16 -42.93 -14.78
CA THR A 3 10.25 -41.92 -15.35
C THR A 3 9.24 -41.36 -14.33
N SER A 4 8.76 -42.20 -13.41
CA SER A 4 7.78 -41.80 -12.38
C SER A 4 8.41 -40.86 -11.34
N LEU A 5 9.66 -41.14 -10.92
CA LEU A 5 10.39 -40.28 -10.00
C LEU A 5 10.73 -38.92 -10.62
N PHE A 6 11.08 -38.89 -11.91
CA PHE A 6 11.30 -37.63 -12.64
C PHE A 6 10.02 -36.81 -12.77
N GLN A 7 8.88 -37.45 -13.06
CA GLN A 7 7.57 -36.79 -13.12
C GLN A 7 7.16 -36.20 -11.75
N TYR A 8 7.38 -36.94 -10.67
CA TYR A 8 7.14 -36.45 -9.31
C TYR A 8 8.02 -35.24 -8.98
N GLY A 9 9.32 -35.30 -9.28
CA GLY A 9 10.25 -34.18 -9.06
C GLY A 9 9.82 -32.92 -9.81
N SER A 10 9.40 -33.07 -11.08
CA SER A 10 8.85 -31.97 -11.88
C SER A 10 7.57 -31.38 -11.27
N LEU A 11 6.63 -32.24 -10.86
CA LEU A 11 5.38 -31.83 -10.21
C LEU A 11 5.66 -31.08 -8.90
N LEU A 12 6.52 -31.62 -8.04
CA LEU A 12 6.94 -30.98 -6.79
C LEU A 12 7.60 -29.62 -7.04
N GLY A 13 8.42 -29.50 -8.08
CA GLY A 13 9.00 -28.22 -8.51
C GLY A 13 7.94 -27.18 -8.87
N LYS A 14 6.95 -27.58 -9.69
CA LYS A 14 5.84 -26.71 -10.09
C LYS A 14 4.98 -26.28 -8.90
N ILE A 15 4.65 -27.21 -7.99
CA ILE A 15 3.88 -26.92 -6.78
C ILE A 15 4.63 -25.93 -5.88
N LYS A 16 5.92 -26.16 -5.60
CA LYS A 16 6.74 -25.23 -4.80
C LYS A 16 6.79 -23.83 -5.42
N SER A 17 6.94 -23.73 -6.73
CA SER A 17 6.93 -22.45 -7.45
C SER A 17 5.58 -21.73 -7.27
N ARG A 18 4.46 -22.44 -7.46
CA ARG A 18 3.11 -21.88 -7.29
C ARG A 18 2.85 -21.40 -5.86
N ILE A 19 3.30 -22.14 -4.85
CA ILE A 19 3.19 -21.77 -3.43
C ILE A 19 3.97 -20.48 -3.17
N ARG A 20 5.25 -20.43 -3.55
CA ARG A 20 6.10 -19.25 -3.34
C ARG A 20 5.54 -18.02 -4.04
N SER A 21 5.06 -18.18 -5.27
CA SER A 21 4.40 -17.10 -6.00
C SER A 21 3.12 -16.61 -5.31
N ALA A 22 2.31 -17.53 -4.77
CA ALA A 22 1.11 -17.16 -4.02
C ALA A 22 1.45 -16.38 -2.74
N GLN A 23 2.45 -16.84 -1.98
CA GLN A 23 2.91 -16.19 -0.76
C GLN A 23 3.48 -14.80 -1.04
N ALA A 24 4.28 -14.64 -2.09
CA ALA A 24 4.82 -13.34 -2.49
C ALA A 24 3.70 -12.36 -2.85
N LYS A 25 2.70 -12.81 -3.62
CA LYS A 25 1.53 -11.98 -3.95
C LYS A 25 0.75 -11.57 -2.70
N ALA A 26 0.50 -12.50 -1.79
CA ALA A 26 -0.20 -12.21 -0.54
C ALA A 26 0.58 -11.20 0.32
N ALA A 27 1.89 -11.34 0.42
CA ALA A 27 2.74 -10.41 1.17
C ALA A 27 2.73 -9.00 0.56
N LEU A 28 2.81 -8.88 -0.77
CA LEU A 28 2.76 -7.59 -1.46
C LEU A 28 1.40 -6.91 -1.28
N SER A 29 0.30 -7.66 -1.41
CA SER A 29 -1.05 -7.13 -1.18
C SER A 29 -1.25 -6.69 0.26
N ALA A 30 -0.79 -7.48 1.23
CA ALA A 30 -0.86 -7.10 2.65
C ALA A 30 0.00 -5.86 2.97
N ASN A 31 1.19 -5.74 2.37
CA ASN A 31 2.02 -4.55 2.52
C ASN A 31 1.33 -3.32 1.95
N ALA A 32 0.77 -3.40 0.74
CA ALA A 32 0.08 -2.30 0.11
C ALA A 32 -1.09 -1.79 0.96
N GLU A 33 -1.91 -2.70 1.51
CA GLU A 33 -3.02 -2.32 2.39
C GLU A 33 -2.52 -1.70 3.70
N MET A 34 -1.45 -2.25 4.30
CA MET A 34 -0.86 -1.68 5.52
C MET A 34 -0.36 -0.24 5.28
N ILE A 35 0.36 0.00 4.18
CA ILE A 35 0.87 1.34 3.82
C ILE A 35 -0.30 2.30 3.61
N ALA A 36 -1.31 1.88 2.87
CA ALA A 36 -2.49 2.70 2.62
C ALA A 36 -3.26 3.04 3.90
N MET A 37 -3.49 2.06 4.77
CA MET A 37 -4.13 2.25 6.07
C MET A 37 -3.33 3.24 6.93
N TYR A 38 -2.01 3.13 6.96
CA TYR A 38 -1.16 4.03 7.72
C TYR A 38 -1.22 5.48 7.20
N TRP A 39 -1.27 5.64 5.87
CA TRP A 39 -1.49 6.95 5.27
C TRP A 39 -2.86 7.53 5.65
N ASP A 40 -3.93 6.73 5.54
CA ASP A 40 -5.29 7.17 5.85
C ASP A 40 -5.43 7.60 7.32
N ILE A 41 -4.87 6.81 8.25
CA ILE A 41 -4.83 7.17 9.67
C ILE A 41 -4.07 8.48 9.88
N GLY A 42 -2.92 8.65 9.23
CA GLY A 42 -2.15 9.89 9.28
C GLY A 42 -2.96 11.10 8.82
N ARG A 43 -3.69 10.95 7.71
CA ARG A 43 -4.56 11.98 7.14
C ARG A 43 -5.72 12.32 8.07
N MET A 44 -6.43 11.31 8.59
CA MET A 44 -7.54 11.50 9.54
C MET A 44 -7.10 12.31 10.76
N ILE A 45 -5.94 11.97 11.32
CA ILE A 45 -5.39 12.71 12.47
C ILE A 45 -4.97 14.12 12.06
N HIS A 46 -4.30 14.27 10.91
CA HIS A 46 -3.85 15.57 10.42
C HIS A 46 -5.02 16.54 10.21
N ASN A 47 -6.10 16.09 9.58
CA ASN A 47 -7.28 16.91 9.31
C ASN A 47 -7.91 17.40 10.62
N ARG A 48 -8.06 16.53 11.61
CA ARG A 48 -8.55 16.91 12.95
C ARG A 48 -7.64 17.92 13.65
N GLN A 49 -6.32 17.82 13.47
CA GLN A 49 -5.39 18.83 13.99
C GLN A 49 -5.59 20.20 13.34
N VAL A 50 -5.88 20.25 12.03
CA VAL A 50 -6.08 21.50 11.28
C VAL A 50 -7.45 22.10 11.54
N GLU A 51 -8.51 21.30 11.48
CA GLU A 51 -9.91 21.74 11.55
C GLU A 51 -10.37 22.03 12.99
N GLU A 52 -9.96 21.19 13.95
CA GLU A 52 -10.46 21.22 15.33
C GLU A 52 -9.39 21.66 16.33
N GLY A 53 -8.19 22.00 15.86
CA GLY A 53 -7.09 22.47 16.71
C GLY A 53 -6.57 21.43 17.71
N TRP A 54 -6.70 20.13 17.40
CA TRP A 54 -6.23 19.07 18.30
C TRP A 54 -4.73 19.22 18.59
N GLY A 55 -4.40 19.47 19.85
CA GLY A 55 -3.02 19.65 20.31
C GLY A 55 -2.24 18.34 20.43
N ALA A 56 -0.95 18.46 20.79
CA ALA A 56 -0.02 17.33 20.89
C ALA A 56 -0.46 16.20 21.86
N GLY A 57 -1.39 16.48 22.78
CA GLY A 57 -1.92 15.51 23.74
C GLY A 57 -2.85 14.44 23.15
N VAL A 58 -3.34 14.62 21.91
CA VAL A 58 -4.23 13.63 21.29
C VAL A 58 -3.51 12.35 20.87
N ILE A 59 -2.22 12.44 20.51
CA ILE A 59 -1.45 11.30 20.02
C ILE A 59 -1.15 10.28 21.13
N PRO A 60 -0.67 10.67 22.33
CA PRO A 60 -0.53 9.75 23.46
C PRO A 60 -1.82 9.03 23.82
N ARG A 61 -2.94 9.77 23.85
CA ARG A 61 -4.26 9.21 24.14
C ARG A 61 -4.67 8.18 23.09
N LEU A 62 -4.59 8.53 21.81
CA LEU A 62 -4.96 7.62 20.72
C LEU A 62 -4.10 6.35 20.70
N ALA A 63 -2.79 6.48 20.93
CA ALA A 63 -1.89 5.33 21.02
C ALA A 63 -2.27 4.39 22.19
N ALA A 64 -2.63 4.95 23.34
CA ALA A 64 -3.07 4.18 24.50
C ALA A 64 -4.42 3.49 24.23
N ASP A 65 -5.39 4.22 23.68
CA ASP A 65 -6.72 3.70 23.37
C ASP A 65 -6.62 2.56 22.34
N LEU A 66 -5.89 2.75 21.24
CA LEU A 66 -5.68 1.71 20.22
C LEU A 66 -4.99 0.46 20.80
N LYS A 67 -4.02 0.62 21.69
CA LYS A 67 -3.36 -0.52 22.34
C LYS A 67 -4.32 -1.29 23.25
N ASN A 68 -5.25 -0.61 23.90
CA ASN A 68 -6.22 -1.22 24.81
C ASN A 68 -7.36 -1.90 24.05
N GLU A 69 -7.83 -1.28 22.96
CA GLU A 69 -8.96 -1.78 22.16
C GLU A 69 -8.53 -2.86 21.14
N LEU A 70 -7.30 -2.80 20.62
CA LEU A 70 -6.76 -3.70 19.60
C LEU A 70 -5.41 -4.29 20.03
N PRO A 71 -5.33 -5.03 21.16
CA PRO A 71 -4.07 -5.45 21.77
C PRO A 71 -3.24 -6.43 20.91
N GLU A 72 -3.88 -7.18 20.01
CA GLU A 72 -3.23 -8.08 19.07
C GLU A 72 -2.58 -7.36 17.88
N VAL A 73 -3.01 -6.13 17.61
CA VAL A 73 -2.55 -5.36 16.46
C VAL A 73 -1.39 -4.45 16.85
N LYS A 74 -0.26 -4.62 16.18
CA LYS A 74 0.97 -3.86 16.43
C LYS A 74 1.13 -2.71 15.44
N GLY A 75 1.96 -1.74 15.78
CA GLY A 75 2.30 -0.62 14.89
C GLY A 75 1.61 0.70 15.22
N PHE A 76 0.89 0.81 16.34
CA PHE A 76 0.19 2.06 16.71
C PHE A 76 0.79 2.76 17.94
N SER A 77 2.11 2.73 18.07
CA SER A 77 2.79 3.53 19.11
C SER A 77 2.69 5.03 18.78
N GLU A 78 2.83 5.90 19.79
CA GLU A 78 2.84 7.35 19.59
C GLU A 78 3.84 7.79 18.50
N ARG A 79 5.03 7.20 18.52
CA ARG A 79 6.06 7.46 17.51
C ARG A 79 5.57 7.07 16.13
N ASN A 80 4.93 5.91 15.98
CA ASN A 80 4.46 5.46 14.68
C ASN A 80 3.28 6.30 14.18
N LEU A 81 2.36 6.71 15.05
CA LEU A 81 1.29 7.65 14.68
C LEU A 81 1.85 8.98 14.17
N LYS A 82 2.94 9.50 14.76
CA LYS A 82 3.63 10.69 14.25
C LYS A 82 4.23 10.46 12.85
N TYR A 83 4.81 9.29 12.59
CA TYR A 83 5.27 8.94 11.24
C TYR A 83 4.11 8.79 10.25
N MET A 84 2.96 8.24 10.67
CA MET A 84 1.76 8.17 9.82
C MET A 84 1.28 9.56 9.42
N ILE A 85 1.20 10.50 10.36
CA ILE A 85 0.83 11.91 10.07
C ILE A 85 1.84 12.53 9.10
N ARG A 86 3.14 12.33 9.33
CA ARG A 86 4.17 12.81 8.40
C ARG A 86 4.00 12.18 7.02
N PHE A 87 3.76 10.87 6.95
CA PHE A 87 3.52 10.15 5.71
C PHE A 87 2.33 10.71 4.94
N ALA A 88 1.23 11.01 5.62
CA ALA A 88 0.08 11.67 5.01
C ALA A 88 0.41 13.06 4.44
N ARG A 89 1.21 13.86 5.14
CA ARG A 89 1.60 15.20 4.70
C ARG A 89 2.54 15.20 3.50
N GLU A 90 3.52 14.31 3.50
CA GLU A 90 4.58 14.28 2.48
C GLU A 90 4.11 13.63 1.16
N TYR A 91 3.09 12.76 1.23
CA TYR A 91 2.57 12.00 0.07
C TYR A 91 1.11 12.35 -0.28
N GLY A 92 0.56 13.42 0.31
CA GLY A 92 -0.88 13.72 0.36
C GLY A 92 -1.58 13.84 -1.00
N THR A 93 -0.97 14.52 -1.98
CA THR A 93 -1.54 14.66 -3.33
C THR A 93 -1.52 13.35 -4.10
N ASP A 94 -0.40 12.64 -4.07
CA ASP A 94 -0.16 11.46 -4.93
C ASP A 94 -1.01 10.25 -4.49
N LEU A 95 -1.31 10.14 -3.19
CA LEU A 95 -2.13 9.06 -2.63
C LEU A 95 -3.62 9.37 -2.65
N GLU A 96 -4.06 10.64 -2.54
CA GLU A 96 -5.48 10.97 -2.71
C GLU A 96 -5.98 10.64 -4.11
N ASP A 97 -5.26 11.05 -5.15
CA ASP A 97 -5.68 10.85 -6.53
C ASP A 97 -5.55 9.38 -6.98
N GLY A 98 -4.49 8.68 -6.57
CA GLY A 98 -4.24 7.28 -6.93
C GLY A 98 -5.10 6.27 -6.18
N PHE A 99 -5.35 6.48 -4.89
CA PHE A 99 -6.05 5.52 -4.03
C PHE A 99 -7.58 5.65 -4.14
N LEU A 100 -8.12 6.86 -4.27
CA LEU A 100 -9.55 7.10 -4.52
C LEU A 100 -9.95 6.67 -5.94
N SER A 101 -9.10 6.91 -6.95
CA SER A 101 -9.34 6.41 -8.31
C SER A 101 -9.32 4.89 -8.39
N SER A 102 -8.39 4.21 -7.70
CA SER A 102 -8.31 2.74 -7.70
C SER A 102 -9.47 2.08 -6.95
N ARG A 103 -10.03 2.73 -5.92
CA ARG A 103 -11.24 2.26 -5.22
C ARG A 103 -12.53 2.57 -5.98
N ALA A 104 -12.57 3.63 -6.79
CA ALA A 104 -13.71 3.96 -7.65
C ALA A 104 -13.79 3.05 -8.90
N ILE A 105 -12.66 2.51 -9.38
CA ILE A 105 -12.57 1.69 -10.60
C ILE A 105 -12.70 0.17 -10.30
N VAL A 106 -13.47 -0.22 -9.27
CA VAL A 106 -13.97 -1.61 -9.13
C VAL A 106 -15.24 -1.82 -9.97
N GLN A 107 -15.48 -1.00 -11.01
CA GLN A 107 -16.24 -1.47 -12.17
C GLN A 107 -15.27 -2.10 -13.16
N GLN A 108 -15.34 -3.43 -13.26
CA GLN A 108 -14.54 -4.23 -14.19
C GLN A 108 -14.68 -3.70 -15.64
N PRO A 109 -13.59 -3.50 -16.38
CA PRO A 109 -13.66 -3.48 -17.83
C PRO A 109 -13.61 -4.94 -18.31
N ALA A 110 -14.62 -5.74 -17.97
CA ALA A 110 -14.84 -7.03 -18.65
C ALA A 110 -15.54 -6.84 -20.01
N ALA A 111 -15.91 -5.61 -20.37
CA ALA A 111 -16.68 -5.31 -21.58
C ALA A 111 -15.84 -4.81 -22.78
N LEU A 112 -14.52 -4.72 -22.70
CA LEU A 112 -13.70 -4.15 -23.80
C LEU A 112 -13.13 -5.18 -24.79
N PHE A 113 -13.46 -6.46 -24.65
CA PHE A 113 -13.12 -7.48 -25.67
C PHE A 113 -14.36 -7.92 -26.44
N ALA A 114 -15.01 -6.96 -27.10
CA ALA A 114 -15.94 -7.23 -28.17
C ALA A 114 -15.56 -6.38 -29.39
N GLU A 115 -15.04 -7.09 -30.38
CA GLU A 115 -15.03 -6.77 -31.82
C GLU A 115 -14.09 -5.66 -32.35
N GLY A 116 -13.01 -6.13 -32.99
CA GLY A 116 -12.63 -5.78 -34.36
C GLY A 116 -12.63 -4.31 -34.78
N ASP A 117 -11.55 -3.58 -34.46
CA ASP A 117 -11.08 -2.47 -35.28
C ASP A 117 -9.56 -2.30 -35.10
N ASP A 118 -8.81 -2.23 -36.20
CA ASP A 118 -7.33 -2.19 -36.28
C ASP A 118 -6.75 -0.81 -35.91
N ARG A 119 -7.46 -0.04 -35.10
CA ARG A 119 -7.04 1.27 -34.59
C ARG A 119 -7.24 1.29 -33.08
N GLY A 120 -6.34 0.59 -32.37
CA GLY A 120 -6.28 0.64 -30.92
C GLY A 120 -6.20 2.10 -30.44
N PRO A 121 -6.90 2.47 -29.35
CA PRO A 121 -6.82 3.83 -28.83
C PRO A 121 -5.39 4.08 -28.38
N ILE A 122 -4.84 5.21 -28.82
CA ILE A 122 -3.59 5.76 -28.27
C ILE A 122 -3.86 5.97 -26.78
N VAL A 123 -3.37 5.04 -25.95
CA VAL A 123 -3.35 5.21 -24.51
C VAL A 123 -2.35 6.34 -24.26
N GLN A 124 -2.89 7.54 -24.09
CA GLN A 124 -2.10 8.72 -23.78
C GLN A 124 -1.43 8.47 -22.43
N GLN A 125 -0.14 8.12 -22.51
CA GLN A 125 0.72 7.97 -21.36
C GLN A 125 0.89 9.36 -20.76
N VAL A 126 0.11 9.65 -19.71
CA VAL A 126 0.27 10.85 -18.89
C VAL A 126 1.56 10.65 -18.08
N ALA A 127 2.69 10.98 -18.71
CA ALA A 127 3.96 11.17 -18.06
C ALA A 127 4.27 12.66 -18.12
N ALA A 128 3.87 13.39 -17.08
CA ALA A 128 4.36 14.75 -16.84
C ALA A 128 4.30 15.06 -15.33
N GLN A 129 5.47 15.42 -14.81
CA GLN A 129 5.81 15.77 -13.43
C GLN A 129 6.17 14.57 -12.54
N SER A 130 7.28 14.70 -11.81
CA SER A 130 8.01 13.62 -11.14
C SER A 130 7.29 13.14 -9.88
N GLU A 131 6.10 12.56 -10.05
CA GLU A 131 5.36 11.87 -9.00
C GLU A 131 5.94 10.47 -8.84
N MET A 132 6.30 10.09 -7.61
CA MET A 132 6.74 8.73 -7.33
C MET A 132 5.58 7.78 -7.67
N PRO A 133 5.76 6.80 -8.59
CA PRO A 133 4.65 5.95 -8.99
C PRO A 133 4.02 5.26 -7.77
N LEU A 134 2.69 5.26 -7.66
CA LEU A 134 1.95 4.65 -6.55
C LEU A 134 2.43 3.22 -6.22
N ALA A 135 2.78 2.44 -7.25
CA ALA A 135 3.33 1.09 -7.10
C ALA A 135 4.65 1.06 -6.31
N VAL A 136 5.48 2.10 -6.43
CA VAL A 136 6.73 2.24 -5.66
C VAL A 136 6.41 2.58 -4.21
N ILE A 137 5.49 3.51 -3.96
CA ILE A 137 5.08 3.90 -2.61
C ILE A 137 4.49 2.69 -1.86
N LEU A 138 3.56 1.96 -2.47
CA LEU A 138 2.90 0.81 -1.85
C LEU A 138 3.79 -0.46 -1.81
N GLY A 139 4.80 -0.53 -2.66
CA GLY A 139 5.72 -1.67 -2.75
C GLY A 139 6.84 -1.65 -1.72
N LEU A 140 7.10 -0.49 -1.10
CA LEU A 140 8.12 -0.35 -0.07
C LEU A 140 7.59 -0.84 1.29
N PRO A 141 8.38 -1.64 2.04
CA PRO A 141 8.06 -1.94 3.42
C PRO A 141 8.04 -0.67 4.29
N TRP A 142 7.16 -0.60 5.27
CA TRP A 142 6.97 0.57 6.14
C TRP A 142 8.28 1.15 6.73
N PHE A 143 9.21 0.28 7.13
CA PHE A 143 10.51 0.70 7.65
C PHE A 143 11.31 1.58 6.68
N HIS A 144 11.19 1.35 5.36
CA HIS A 144 11.89 2.17 4.37
C HIS A 144 11.31 3.58 4.27
N HIS A 145 9.99 3.75 4.45
CA HIS A 145 9.39 5.08 4.53
C HIS A 145 9.95 5.87 5.73
N ILE A 146 10.03 5.21 6.89
CA ILE A 146 10.66 5.80 8.08
C ILE A 146 12.11 6.18 7.80
N ALA A 147 12.91 5.28 7.20
CA ALA A 147 14.31 5.56 6.89
C ALA A 147 14.48 6.73 5.91
N LEU A 148 13.58 6.89 4.94
CA LEU A 148 13.56 8.04 4.04
C LEU A 148 13.31 9.34 4.80
N PHE A 149 12.32 9.34 5.69
CA PHE A 149 12.00 10.50 6.55
C PHE A 149 13.15 10.91 7.47
N GLU A 150 13.92 9.95 7.96
CA GLU A 150 15.07 10.21 8.82
C GLU A 150 16.26 10.78 8.03
N LYS A 151 16.41 10.43 6.75
CA LYS A 151 17.51 10.92 5.91
C LYS A 151 17.26 12.28 5.28
N ILE A 152 16.02 12.62 4.95
CA ILE A 152 15.67 13.89 4.28
C ILE A 152 15.78 15.09 5.23
N ASN A 153 15.85 14.86 6.55
CA ASN A 153 15.95 15.91 7.57
C ASN A 153 17.38 16.16 8.09
N ASN A 154 18.41 15.60 7.44
CA ASN A 154 19.83 15.84 7.74
C ASN A 154 20.53 16.59 6.61
#